data_AF-A0A6L8BCE6-F1
#
_entry.id   AF-A0A6L8BCE6-F1
#
_cell.length_a   1.000
_cell.length_b   1.000
_cell.length_c   1.000
_cell.angle_alpha   90.00
_cell.angle_beta   90.00
_cell.angle_gamma   90.00
#
_symmetry.space_group_name_H-M   'P 1'
#
loop_
_entity.id
_entity.type
_entity.pdbx_description
1 polymer ?
#
loop_
_entity_poly.entity_id
_entity_poly.type
_entity_poly.pdbx_seq_one_letter_code
_entity_poly.pdbx_strand_id
1 'polypeptide(L)'
;MANGVQIVFTGHDHTYIKELHPDGIIYQTVPQPSHANTNQNQADRNALNYGYDVGNPSTVVLPSSGLLYVEVSPTEARVEYRKIVDGCAVVTPGDCYQSADVYSVPAAP
;
A
#
# COMPACT_ATOMS: atom_id res chain seq x y z
N MET A 1 6.25 -5.94 20.93
CA MET A 1 6.69 -4.71 20.23
C MET A 1 7.11 -3.68 21.28
N ALA A 2 8.36 -3.24 21.30
CA ALA A 2 8.87 -2.39 22.40
C ALA A 2 8.30 -0.96 22.40
N ASN A 3 7.81 -0.47 21.25
CA ASN A 3 7.43 0.94 21.05
C ASN A 3 5.97 1.13 20.61
N GLY A 4 5.15 0.06 20.57
CA GLY A 4 3.75 0.14 20.09
C GLY A 4 3.57 0.47 18.61
N VAL A 5 4.64 0.50 17.81
CA VAL A 5 4.58 0.73 16.36
C VAL A 5 4.04 -0.51 15.67
N GLN A 6 3.06 -0.31 14.78
CA GLN A 6 2.39 -1.40 14.06
C GLN A 6 2.52 -1.28 12.54
N ILE A 7 2.65 -0.05 12.03
CA ILE A 7 2.76 0.24 10.59
C ILE A 7 3.80 1.35 10.39
N VAL A 8 4.68 1.19 9.40
CA VAL A 8 5.63 2.20 8.93
C VAL A 8 5.35 2.49 7.46
N PHE A 9 5.11 3.76 7.14
CA PHE A 9 4.89 4.20 5.77
C PHE A 9 6.16 4.81 5.17
N THR A 10 6.59 4.35 3.98
CA THR A 10 7.81 4.82 3.30
C THR A 10 7.51 5.32 1.89
N GLY A 11 8.28 6.30 1.41
CA GLY A 11 8.21 6.78 0.01
C GLY A 11 9.23 6.11 -0.89
N HIS A 12 9.76 6.87 -1.86
CA HIS A 12 10.91 6.52 -2.73
C HIS A 12 10.67 5.47 -3.82
N ASP A 13 10.03 4.35 -3.52
CA ASP A 13 10.09 3.16 -4.39
C ASP A 13 9.10 3.16 -5.56
N HIS A 14 8.15 4.10 -5.54
CA HIS A 14 7.14 4.32 -6.60
C HIS A 14 6.44 3.02 -7.03
N THR A 15 6.19 2.14 -6.07
CA THR A 15 5.53 0.83 -6.19
C THR A 15 4.74 0.64 -4.90
N TYR A 16 3.50 0.12 -4.94
CA TYR A 16 2.76 -0.19 -3.71
C TYR A 16 3.22 -1.56 -3.22
N ILE A 17 3.80 -1.60 -2.03
CA ILE A 17 4.36 -2.80 -1.43
C ILE A 17 4.01 -2.80 0.05
N LYS A 18 3.32 -3.85 0.49
CA LYS A 18 2.96 -4.11 1.89
C LYS A 18 3.64 -5.41 2.31
N GLU A 19 4.43 -5.38 3.37
CA GLU A 19 5.08 -6.56 3.92
C GLU A 19 4.88 -6.62 5.44
N LEU A 20 4.36 -7.75 5.94
CA LEU A 20 4.38 -8.05 7.37
C LEU A 20 5.72 -8.70 7.71
N HIS A 21 6.57 -7.93 8.39
CA HIS A 21 7.92 -8.36 8.71
C HIS A 21 7.94 -9.24 9.99
N PRO A 22 8.96 -10.12 10.20
CA PRO A 22 9.02 -10.99 11.37
C PRO A 22 9.03 -10.31 12.74
N ASP A 23 9.25 -9.00 12.80
CA ASP A 23 9.13 -8.18 14.03
C ASP A 23 7.67 -7.81 14.37
N GLY A 24 6.72 -8.16 13.51
CA GLY A 24 5.29 -7.89 13.66
C GLY A 24 4.85 -6.52 13.15
N ILE A 25 5.74 -5.77 12.49
CA ILE A 25 5.45 -4.45 11.91
C ILE A 25 5.13 -4.60 10.43
N ILE A 26 4.11 -3.88 9.96
CA ILE A 26 3.82 -3.75 8.53
C ILE A 26 4.67 -2.61 7.96
N TYR A 27 5.53 -2.92 7.01
CA TYR A 27 6.23 -1.92 6.20
C TYR A 27 5.47 -1.72 4.90
N GLN A 28 5.00 -0.49 4.68
CA GLN A 28 4.12 -0.14 3.57
C GLN A 28 4.71 1.04 2.79
N THR A 29 4.98 0.86 1.50
CA THR A 29 5.31 1.99 0.65
C THR A 29 4.06 2.80 0.30
N VAL A 30 4.19 4.12 0.14
CA VAL A 30 3.09 4.98 -0.28
C VAL A 30 3.03 5.09 -1.81
N PRO A 31 1.83 5.14 -2.40
CA PRO A 31 1.66 5.31 -3.84
C PRO A 31 2.11 6.71 -4.27
N GLN A 32 2.47 6.83 -5.56
CA GLN A 32 2.77 8.11 -6.20
C GLN A 32 1.63 8.44 -7.17
N PRO A 33 0.74 9.40 -6.84
CA PRO A 33 -0.42 9.72 -7.65
C PRO A 33 -0.12 10.10 -9.11
N SER A 34 1.02 10.77 -9.35
CA SER A 34 1.43 11.24 -10.68
C SER A 34 2.19 10.20 -11.51
N HIS A 35 2.57 9.07 -10.91
CA HIS A 35 3.27 8.03 -11.63
C HIS A 35 2.26 7.20 -12.42
N ALA A 36 2.41 7.07 -13.74
CA ALA A 36 1.54 6.23 -14.57
C ALA A 36 1.93 4.74 -14.51
N ASN A 37 2.43 4.25 -13.37
CA ASN A 37 2.77 2.85 -13.23
C ASN A 37 1.49 2.05 -12.90
N THR A 38 0.90 1.48 -13.95
CA THR A 38 -0.27 0.60 -13.89
C THR A 38 0.09 -0.85 -14.24
N ASN A 39 1.38 -1.15 -14.47
CA ASN A 39 1.85 -2.43 -14.96
C ASN A 39 2.31 -3.36 -13.84
N GLN A 40 1.64 -4.50 -13.66
CA GLN A 40 1.97 -5.46 -12.60
C GLN A 40 3.39 -6.03 -12.74
N ASN A 41 3.80 -6.44 -13.95
CA ASN A 41 5.14 -7.01 -14.16
C ASN A 41 6.26 -6.01 -13.82
N GLN A 42 6.01 -4.70 -13.98
CA GLN A 42 6.95 -3.67 -13.53
C GLN A 42 6.98 -3.57 -12.01
N ALA A 43 5.83 -3.57 -11.34
CA ALA A 43 5.74 -3.57 -9.89
C ALA A 43 6.49 -4.76 -9.27
N ASP A 44 6.27 -5.97 -9.80
CA ASP A 44 6.93 -7.19 -9.30
C ASP A 44 8.45 -7.14 -9.47
N ARG A 45 8.93 -6.66 -10.63
CA ARG A 45 10.37 -6.48 -10.88
C ARG A 45 10.99 -5.43 -9.97
N ASN A 46 10.31 -4.32 -9.73
CA ASN A 46 10.79 -3.30 -8.81
C ASN A 46 10.92 -3.86 -7.40
N ALA A 47 9.88 -4.54 -6.90
CA ALA A 47 9.90 -5.16 -5.58
C ALA A 47 11.06 -6.15 -5.41
N LEU A 48 11.28 -7.02 -6.40
CA LEU A 48 12.44 -7.92 -6.43
C LEU A 48 13.78 -7.18 -6.41
N ASN A 49 13.92 -6.14 -7.24
CA ASN A 49 15.17 -5.37 -7.34
C ASN A 49 15.48 -4.58 -6.06
N TYR A 50 14.46 -4.18 -5.31
CA TYR A 50 14.60 -3.47 -4.04
C TYR A 50 14.72 -4.40 -2.82
N GLY A 51 14.65 -5.72 -3.03
CA GLY A 51 14.91 -6.72 -1.99
C GLY A 51 13.71 -7.06 -1.12
N TYR A 52 12.49 -6.74 -1.55
CA TYR A 52 11.27 -7.18 -0.87
C TYR A 52 11.05 -8.69 -1.01
N ASP A 53 10.45 -9.31 0.00
CA ASP A 53 10.18 -10.74 0.00
C ASP A 53 8.89 -11.06 -0.78
N VAL A 54 8.96 -10.95 -2.12
CA VAL A 54 7.80 -11.22 -2.99
C VAL A 54 7.34 -12.68 -2.97
N GLY A 55 8.15 -13.59 -2.40
CA GLY A 55 7.80 -15.00 -2.23
C GLY A 55 6.96 -15.26 -0.97
N ASN A 56 6.95 -14.32 -0.02
CA ASN A 56 6.16 -14.40 1.19
C ASN A 56 4.67 -14.14 0.86
N PRO A 57 3.75 -15.05 1.24
CA PRO A 57 2.31 -14.88 1.01
C PRO A 57 1.70 -13.64 1.68
N SER A 58 2.39 -13.05 2.66
CA SER A 58 1.96 -11.83 3.35
C SER A 58 2.40 -10.55 2.62
N THR A 59 3.24 -10.67 1.59
CA THR A 59 3.70 -9.55 0.78
C THR A 59 2.69 -9.26 -0.33
N VAL A 60 2.22 -8.02 -0.40
CA VAL A 60 1.35 -7.54 -1.47
C VAL A 60 2.11 -6.53 -2.31
N VAL A 61 2.22 -6.79 -3.62
CA VAL A 61 2.86 -5.88 -4.59
C VAL A 61 1.84 -5.46 -5.63
N LEU A 62 1.64 -4.16 -5.79
CA LEU A 62 0.71 -3.58 -6.76
C LEU A 62 1.33 -2.36 -7.47
N PRO A 63 0.89 -2.04 -8.70
CA PRO A 63 1.20 -0.77 -9.34
C PRO A 63 0.69 0.40 -8.49
N SER A 64 1.39 1.55 -8.50
CA SER A 64 1.29 2.58 -7.44
C SER A 64 0.63 3.90 -7.85
N SER A 65 -0.12 3.94 -8.95
CA SER A 65 -0.91 5.12 -9.31
C SER A 65 -2.12 5.21 -8.39
N GLY A 66 -2.07 6.00 -7.31
CA GLY A 66 -3.18 6.04 -6.35
C GLY A 66 -2.90 6.81 -5.06
N LEU A 67 -3.72 6.57 -4.04
CA LEU A 67 -3.60 7.15 -2.69
C LEU A 67 -3.87 6.10 -1.60
N LEU A 68 -3.36 6.33 -0.40
CA LEU A 68 -3.76 5.59 0.79
C LEU A 68 -4.81 6.39 1.56
N TYR A 69 -5.87 5.72 1.97
CA TYR A 69 -6.83 6.21 2.95
C TYR A 69 -6.54 5.52 4.29
N VAL A 70 -6.14 6.30 5.30
CA VAL A 70 -5.76 5.77 6.62
C VAL A 70 -6.73 6.32 7.65
N GLU A 71 -7.46 5.42 8.29
CA GLU A 71 -8.41 5.72 9.35
C GLU A 71 -7.89 5.11 10.66
N VAL A 72 -7.73 5.94 11.68
CA VAL A 72 -7.26 5.49 13.00
C VAL A 72 -8.35 5.74 14.02
N SER A 73 -8.66 4.71 14.79
CA SER A 73 -9.65 4.71 15.87
C SER A 73 -9.04 4.15 17.15
N PRO A 74 -9.74 4.26 18.30
CA PRO A 74 -9.28 3.62 19.53
C PRO A 74 -9.18 2.08 19.46
N THR A 75 -9.82 1.43 18.47
CA THR A 75 -9.88 -0.03 18.36
C THR A 75 -9.02 -0.59 17.24
N GLU A 76 -8.73 0.19 16.21
CA GLU A 76 -7.94 -0.23 15.06
C GLU A 76 -7.40 0.93 14.22
N ALA A 77 -6.36 0.64 13.45
CA ALA A 77 -5.96 1.41 12.28
C ALA A 77 -6.33 0.64 11.01
N ARG A 78 -7.19 1.23 10.17
CA ARG A 78 -7.61 0.71 8.86
C ARG A 78 -6.87 1.47 7.76
N VAL A 79 -6.30 0.74 6.81
CA VAL A 79 -5.61 1.27 5.65
C VAL A 79 -6.26 0.71 4.39
N GLU A 80 -6.60 1.60 3.47
CA GLU A 80 -7.14 1.27 2.17
C GLU A 80 -6.27 1.89 1.08
N TYR A 81 -5.69 1.06 0.22
CA TYR A 81 -5.07 1.50 -1.01
C TYR A 81 -6.13 1.65 -2.09
N ARG A 82 -6.25 2.88 -2.62
CA ARG A 82 -7.10 3.18 -3.77
C ARG A 82 -6.25 3.51 -4.98
N LYS A 83 -6.26 2.63 -5.97
CA LYS A 83 -5.58 2.85 -7.26
C LYS A 83 -6.45 3.67 -8.20
N ILE A 84 -5.82 4.42 -9.09
CA ILE A 84 -6.50 5.14 -10.16
C ILE A 84 -7.13 4.12 -11.12
N VAL A 85 -8.32 4.44 -11.61
CA VAL A 85 -9.00 3.71 -12.69
C VAL A 85 -8.45 4.18 -14.03
N ASP A 86 -7.84 3.27 -14.79
CA ASP A 86 -7.30 3.56 -16.12
C ASP A 86 -8.41 4.08 -17.05
N GLY A 87 -8.10 5.16 -17.77
CA GLY A 87 -9.05 5.78 -18.72
C GLY A 87 -10.23 6.50 -18.05
N CYS A 88 -10.16 6.79 -16.75
CA CYS A 88 -11.19 7.57 -16.08
C CYS A 88 -11.26 8.99 -16.64
N ALA A 89 -12.31 9.28 -17.40
CA ALA A 89 -12.73 10.64 -17.69
C ALA A 89 -13.46 11.16 -16.45
N VAL A 90 -12.89 12.14 -15.75
CA VAL A 90 -13.45 12.65 -14.49
C VAL A 90 -14.86 13.19 -14.74
N VAL A 91 -15.88 12.52 -14.21
CA VAL A 91 -17.27 13.03 -14.15
C VAL A 91 -17.56 13.62 -12.77
N THR A 92 -17.03 12.99 -11.71
CA THR A 92 -17.10 13.48 -10.30
C THR A 92 -15.75 13.29 -9.59
N PRO A 93 -15.31 14.22 -8.71
CA PRO A 93 -14.16 14.00 -7.86
C PRO A 93 -14.35 12.75 -6.96
N GLY A 94 -13.44 11.78 -7.09
CA GLY A 94 -13.49 10.52 -6.33
C GLY A 94 -13.81 9.28 -7.17
N ASP A 95 -14.48 9.43 -8.32
CA ASP A 95 -14.91 8.31 -9.18
C ASP A 95 -13.74 7.59 -9.87
N CYS A 96 -12.58 8.23 -9.94
CA CYS A 96 -11.39 7.67 -10.58
C CYS A 96 -10.54 6.79 -9.65
N TYR A 97 -11.06 6.40 -8.49
CA TYR A 97 -10.34 5.57 -7.53
C TYR A 97 -11.11 4.27 -7.27
N GLN A 98 -10.39 3.14 -7.33
CA GLN A 98 -10.91 1.83 -6.96
C GLN A 98 -10.07 1.23 -5.84
N SER A 99 -10.73 0.58 -4.89
CA SER A 99 -10.04 -0.14 -3.81
C SER A 99 -9.22 -1.29 -4.39
N ALA A 100 -7.95 -1.38 -4.00
CA ALA A 100 -6.99 -2.35 -4.53
C ALA A 100 -6.37 -3.21 -3.43
N ASP A 101 -6.26 -2.69 -2.21
CA ASP A 101 -5.93 -3.46 -1.01
C ASP A 101 -6.58 -2.79 0.22
N VAL A 102 -7.05 -3.60 1.17
CA VAL A 102 -7.63 -3.11 2.43
C VAL A 102 -7.13 -4.00 3.57
N TYR A 103 -6.63 -3.40 4.63
CA TYR A 103 -6.26 -4.12 5.84
C TYR A 103 -6.53 -3.30 7.09
N SER A 104 -6.75 -3.98 8.21
CA SER A 104 -6.85 -3.37 9.53
C SER A 104 -5.85 -4.01 10.47
N VAL A 105 -5.30 -3.20 11.37
CA VAL A 105 -4.51 -3.67 12.50
C VAL A 105 -5.23 -3.24 13.78
N PRO A 106 -5.57 -4.17 14.68
CA PRO A 106 -6.16 -3.84 15.98
C PRO A 106 -5.25 -2.91 16.78
N ALA A 107 -5.81 -2.03 17.58
CA ALA A 107 -5.02 -1.21 18.50
C ALA A 107 -4.14 -2.10 19.39
N ALA A 108 -2.88 -1.71 19.57
CA ALA A 108 -2.00 -2.39 20.50
C ALA A 108 -2.59 -2.32 21.94
N PRO A 109 -2.53 -3.41 22.71
CA PRO A 109 -2.97 -3.43 24.10
C PRO A 109 -2.13 -2.53 25.02
#